data_AF-A0A958JHX4-F1
#
_entry.id   AF-A0A958JHX4-F1
#
_cell.length_a   1.000
_cell.length_b   1.000
_cell.length_c   1.000
_cell.angle_alpha   90.00
_cell.angle_beta   90.00
_cell.angle_gamma   90.00
#
_symmetry.space_group_name_H-M   'P 1'
#
loop_
_entity.id
_entity.type
_entity.pdbx_description
1 polymer ?
#
loop_
_entity_poly.entity_id
_entity_poly.type
_entity_poly.pdbx_seq_one_letter_code
_entity_poly.pdbx_strand_id
1 'polypeptide(L)'
;MSLSESKIASLEGPASVAACKASETAVLVIGDLILDSFIDGNVTRISPEAPVPVLSNPAEAVYAIGGAGNVAHNLHTLENRVRLVGGIGNTPEGEIDGFGQRLVEEAQRAGLSPDYFARLERTTTVKQRFLAGRQQLLRIDQEDTSPLSKVEETRVLEALERGFDGVAAIVVSDYAKGILTDTVAARISRYVAEKGVPLLADLKAFNIDKLTHLSVLKPNLKEAQELTGRTFSGNIDEIASMAEELADRFSCKIVITCGGLGIVLHDGRSTVHLKAQAKEVFDVSGAGDTVMAGLVHGEIRGLSLEDSCSFAALAAGIAVSRHGVVAVRLREVESEIVKKIVPKAWGHEEWIVNAEYCGKKLVLNEGCCCSLHYHKLKDETFYIASGKVGFQYNDLLFVLRPGDSLLIPPGTKHRFYGLEHSQIFEFSTHHLEEDSYRDEPSGTFDKTLFDAVPEYRTLNIQLQAPPGARKS
;
A
#
# COMPACT_ATOMS: atom_id res chain seq x y z
N MET A 1 10.74 -6.28 3.66
CA MET A 1 11.52 -5.86 4.84
C MET A 1 10.53 -5.54 5.94
N SER A 2 10.65 -6.17 7.10
CA SER A 2 9.75 -5.89 8.23
C SER A 2 10.09 -4.53 8.81
N LEU A 3 9.09 -3.66 8.96
CA LEU A 3 9.18 -2.46 9.78
C LEU A 3 9.71 -2.87 11.17
N SER A 4 10.89 -2.37 11.56
CA SER A 4 11.48 -2.71 12.86
C SER A 4 10.55 -2.29 14.00
N GLU A 5 10.54 -3.03 15.12
CA GLU A 5 9.67 -2.75 16.28
C GLU A 5 9.87 -1.33 16.86
N SER A 6 11.03 -0.71 16.63
CA SER A 6 11.28 0.70 16.98
C SER A 6 10.48 1.71 16.13
N LYS A 7 10.08 1.36 14.89
CA LYS A 7 9.25 2.18 14.00
C LYS A 7 7.75 1.99 14.24
N ILE A 8 7.33 0.82 14.72
CA ILE A 8 5.92 0.59 15.09
C ILE A 8 5.60 1.35 16.39
N ALA A 9 6.53 1.40 17.35
CA ALA A 9 6.38 2.25 18.53
C ALA A 9 6.27 3.76 18.20
N SER A 10 6.86 4.22 17.08
CA SER A 10 6.69 5.60 16.60
C SER A 10 5.30 5.89 15.98
N LEU A 11 4.47 4.87 15.75
CA LEU A 11 3.04 5.08 15.47
C LEU A 11 2.24 5.41 16.75
N GLU A 12 2.77 5.12 17.94
CA GLU A 12 2.08 5.35 19.23
C GLU A 12 2.70 6.48 20.09
N GLY A 13 3.74 7.20 19.62
CA GLY A 13 4.20 8.47 20.21
C GLY A 13 5.39 9.10 19.47
N PRO A 14 5.61 10.43 19.44
CA PRO A 14 4.71 11.57 19.64
C PRO A 14 3.84 11.79 18.38
N ALA A 15 3.14 10.74 17.95
CA ALA A 15 2.11 10.79 16.92
C ALA A 15 0.93 11.71 17.31
N SER A 16 0.76 12.08 18.58
CA SER A 16 -0.39 12.83 19.06
C SER A 16 -0.48 14.27 18.57
N VAL A 17 0.61 14.93 18.17
CA VAL A 17 0.55 16.33 17.68
C VAL A 17 0.45 16.38 16.16
N ALA A 18 1.17 15.51 15.44
CA ALA A 18 1.12 15.41 13.98
C ALA A 18 -0.17 14.72 13.50
N ALA A 19 -0.61 13.63 14.15
CA ALA A 19 -1.88 12.99 13.83
C ALA A 19 -3.09 13.83 14.24
N CYS A 20 -3.04 14.58 15.36
CA CYS A 20 -4.10 15.55 15.69
C CYS A 20 -4.16 16.70 14.67
N LYS A 21 -3.01 17.24 14.21
CA LYS A 21 -3.00 18.23 13.12
C LYS A 21 -3.56 17.66 11.81
N ALA A 22 -3.16 16.45 11.42
CA ALA A 22 -3.65 15.78 10.23
C ALA A 22 -5.17 15.52 10.26
N SER A 23 -5.75 15.34 11.45
CA SER A 23 -7.21 15.17 11.62
C SER A 23 -8.00 16.47 11.44
N GLU A 24 -7.38 17.65 11.53
CA GLU A 24 -8.05 18.95 11.40
C GLU A 24 -7.86 19.61 10.04
N THR A 25 -6.72 19.39 9.38
CA THR A 25 -6.35 19.99 8.08
C THR A 25 -6.69 19.09 6.88
N ALA A 26 -7.05 19.67 5.74
CA ALA A 26 -7.44 18.92 4.55
C ALA A 26 -6.26 18.64 3.59
N VAL A 27 -6.32 17.55 2.85
CA VAL A 27 -5.53 17.35 1.62
C VAL A 27 -6.30 17.95 0.45
N LEU A 28 -5.66 18.82 -0.33
CA LEU A 28 -6.25 19.39 -1.54
C LEU A 28 -5.80 18.60 -2.76
N VAL A 29 -6.72 17.86 -3.37
CA VAL A 29 -6.50 17.14 -4.63
C VAL A 29 -6.98 18.03 -5.78
N ILE A 30 -6.13 18.20 -6.79
CA ILE A 30 -6.37 19.04 -7.95
C ILE A 30 -6.10 18.20 -9.20
N GLY A 31 -7.05 18.14 -10.12
CA GLY A 31 -6.80 17.45 -11.38
C GLY A 31 -8.03 17.13 -12.19
N ASP A 32 -7.83 16.27 -13.17
CA ASP A 32 -8.88 15.90 -14.11
C ASP A 32 -9.85 14.90 -13.48
N LEU A 33 -11.13 15.26 -13.44
CA LEU A 33 -12.21 14.37 -13.00
C LEU A 33 -12.65 13.49 -14.17
N ILE A 34 -12.82 12.21 -13.91
CA ILE A 34 -13.22 11.22 -14.90
C ILE A 34 -14.40 10.43 -14.32
N LEU A 35 -15.44 10.22 -15.11
CA LEU A 35 -16.49 9.26 -14.80
C LEU A 35 -16.13 7.92 -15.44
N ASP A 36 -15.76 6.93 -14.65
CA ASP A 36 -15.62 5.57 -15.13
C ASP A 36 -17.00 4.90 -15.16
N SER A 37 -17.36 4.30 -16.29
CA SER A 37 -18.65 3.63 -16.49
C SER A 37 -18.41 2.21 -16.99
N PHE A 38 -19.01 1.24 -16.33
CA PHE A 38 -18.85 -0.18 -16.61
C PHE A 38 -20.21 -0.76 -17.01
N ILE A 39 -20.27 -1.39 -18.18
CA ILE A 39 -21.50 -1.96 -18.75
C ILE A 39 -21.24 -3.42 -19.06
N ASP A 40 -21.76 -4.30 -18.21
CA ASP A 40 -21.69 -5.75 -18.38
C ASP A 40 -22.76 -6.26 -19.32
N GLY A 41 -22.43 -7.23 -20.16
CA GLY A 41 -23.40 -7.96 -20.97
C GLY A 41 -22.88 -9.32 -21.40
N ASN A 42 -23.65 -10.00 -22.25
CA ASN A 42 -23.31 -11.34 -22.71
C ASN A 42 -22.92 -11.34 -24.19
N VAL A 43 -21.83 -12.03 -24.54
CA VAL A 43 -21.45 -12.31 -25.93
C VAL A 43 -21.79 -13.76 -26.25
N THR A 44 -22.80 -13.96 -27.09
CA THR A 44 -23.24 -15.30 -27.52
C THR A 44 -23.00 -15.55 -29.01
N ARG A 45 -22.71 -14.50 -29.79
CA ARG A 45 -22.50 -14.60 -31.24
C ARG A 45 -21.62 -13.46 -31.75
N ILE A 46 -21.12 -13.67 -32.96
CA ILE A 46 -20.48 -12.63 -33.80
C ILE A 46 -21.55 -11.98 -34.68
N SER A 47 -21.38 -10.70 -35.01
CA SER A 47 -22.28 -9.97 -35.89
C SER A 47 -22.28 -10.55 -37.31
N PRO A 48 -23.45 -10.67 -37.98
CA PRO A 48 -23.51 -11.05 -39.39
C PRO A 48 -23.04 -9.91 -40.34
N GLU A 49 -22.92 -8.68 -39.82
CA GLU A 49 -22.55 -7.48 -40.60
C GLU A 49 -21.04 -7.23 -40.62
N ALA A 50 -20.33 -7.65 -39.58
CA ALA A 50 -18.89 -7.48 -39.44
C ALA A 50 -18.33 -8.52 -38.44
N PRO A 51 -17.03 -8.89 -38.50
CA PRO A 51 -16.40 -9.87 -37.61
C PRO A 51 -16.15 -9.29 -36.20
N VAL A 52 -17.21 -8.79 -35.55
CA VAL A 52 -17.19 -8.16 -34.22
C VAL A 52 -18.17 -8.86 -33.28
N PRO A 53 -17.86 -8.96 -31.97
CA PRO A 53 -18.78 -9.50 -30.98
C PRO A 53 -20.08 -8.69 -30.85
N VAL A 54 -21.21 -9.36 -30.60
CA VAL A 54 -22.47 -8.69 -30.24
C VAL A 54 -22.69 -8.79 -28.74
N LEU A 55 -22.65 -7.64 -28.05
CA LEU A 55 -23.03 -7.55 -26.63
C LEU A 55 -24.56 -7.55 -26.50
N SER A 56 -25.12 -8.63 -25.98
CA SER A 56 -26.56 -8.82 -25.81
C SER A 56 -26.99 -8.50 -24.38
N ASN A 57 -28.14 -7.82 -24.23
CA ASN A 57 -28.76 -7.45 -22.96
C ASN A 57 -27.79 -6.80 -21.97
N PRO A 58 -27.18 -5.64 -22.32
CA PRO A 58 -26.32 -4.94 -21.39
C PRO A 58 -27.10 -4.57 -20.11
N ALA A 59 -26.47 -4.80 -18.96
CA ALA A 59 -26.95 -4.37 -17.66
C ALA A 59 -26.93 -2.83 -17.55
N GLU A 60 -27.54 -2.31 -16.49
CA GLU A 60 -27.38 -0.90 -16.14
C GLU A 60 -25.92 -0.57 -15.87
N ALA A 61 -25.51 0.62 -16.29
CA ALA A 61 -24.15 1.08 -16.11
C ALA A 61 -23.83 1.27 -14.62
N VAL A 62 -22.73 0.67 -14.18
CA VAL A 62 -22.13 0.93 -12.86
C VAL A 62 -21.11 2.06 -13.04
N TYR A 63 -21.22 3.09 -12.21
CA TYR A 63 -20.34 4.25 -12.28
C TYR A 63 -19.35 4.26 -11.11
N ALA A 64 -18.18 4.82 -11.37
CA ALA A 64 -17.17 5.10 -10.35
C ALA A 64 -16.53 6.46 -10.63
N ILE A 65 -16.12 7.14 -9.56
CA ILE A 65 -15.30 8.34 -9.68
C ILE A 65 -13.85 7.96 -10.01
N GLY A 66 -13.34 8.49 -11.10
CA GLY A 66 -12.03 8.21 -11.68
C GLY A 66 -11.11 9.43 -11.68
N GLY A 67 -9.88 9.22 -12.14
CA GLY A 67 -8.87 10.26 -12.26
C GLY A 67 -8.49 10.86 -10.89
N ALA A 68 -8.41 12.19 -10.81
CA ALA A 68 -8.16 12.90 -9.56
C ALA A 68 -9.21 12.56 -8.48
N GLY A 69 -10.43 12.21 -8.89
CA GLY A 69 -11.48 11.79 -7.97
C GLY A 69 -11.23 10.43 -7.32
N ASN A 70 -10.54 9.50 -8.01
CA ASN A 70 -10.14 8.22 -7.41
C ASN A 70 -9.01 8.39 -6.39
N VAL A 71 -8.06 9.31 -6.64
CA VAL A 71 -7.04 9.70 -5.66
C VAL A 71 -7.71 10.27 -4.40
N ALA A 72 -8.67 11.18 -4.57
CA ALA A 72 -9.44 11.76 -3.47
C ALA A 72 -10.27 10.72 -2.70
N HIS A 73 -10.90 9.78 -3.41
CA HIS A 73 -11.68 8.71 -2.80
C HIS A 73 -10.80 7.80 -1.94
N ASN A 74 -9.65 7.37 -2.47
CA ASN A 74 -8.68 6.58 -1.69
C ASN A 74 -8.18 7.37 -0.46
N LEU A 75 -7.86 8.66 -0.60
CA LEU A 75 -7.46 9.47 0.54
C LEU A 75 -8.55 9.57 1.61
N HIS A 76 -9.81 9.69 1.20
CA HIS A 76 -10.95 9.71 2.12
C HIS A 76 -11.12 8.37 2.85
N THR A 77 -11.04 7.24 2.15
CA THR A 77 -11.13 5.89 2.76
C THR A 77 -9.93 5.54 3.64
N LEU A 78 -8.80 6.21 3.43
CA LEU A 78 -7.63 6.22 4.31
C LEU A 78 -7.77 7.23 5.48
N GLU A 79 -8.98 7.68 5.77
CA GLU A 79 -9.36 8.54 6.90
C GLU A 79 -8.73 9.95 6.87
N ASN A 80 -8.53 10.50 5.67
CA ASN A 80 -8.04 11.87 5.50
C ASN A 80 -9.20 12.81 5.14
N ARG A 81 -9.14 14.05 5.62
CA ARG A 81 -10.03 15.12 5.15
C ARG A 81 -9.56 15.52 3.75
N VAL A 82 -10.46 15.54 2.77
CA VAL A 82 -10.11 15.81 1.37
C VAL A 82 -10.98 16.92 0.80
N ARG A 83 -10.35 17.82 0.03
CA ARG A 83 -11.03 18.73 -0.89
C ARG A 83 -10.59 18.40 -2.31
N LEU A 84 -11.54 18.34 -3.23
CA LEU A 84 -11.29 17.90 -4.61
C LEU A 84 -11.66 19.01 -5.59
N VAL A 85 -10.66 19.63 -6.19
CA VAL A 85 -10.82 20.61 -7.27
C VAL A 85 -10.62 19.90 -8.60
N GLY A 86 -11.59 20.06 -9.50
CA GLY A 86 -11.51 19.54 -10.87
C GLY A 86 -12.71 20.00 -11.69
N GLY A 87 -12.76 19.62 -12.96
CA GLY A 87 -13.77 20.10 -13.90
C GLY A 87 -14.89 19.11 -14.14
N ILE A 88 -16.12 19.62 -14.22
CA ILE A 88 -17.29 18.91 -14.74
C ILE A 88 -17.89 19.71 -15.90
N GLY A 89 -18.46 19.00 -16.87
CA GLY A 89 -19.08 19.62 -18.02
C GLY A 89 -20.43 20.26 -17.71
N ASN A 90 -20.74 21.33 -18.43
CA ASN A 90 -22.05 21.96 -18.44
C ASN A 90 -22.57 22.16 -19.87
N THR A 91 -23.88 22.27 -20.00
CA THR A 91 -24.55 22.60 -21.25
C THR A 91 -24.35 24.09 -21.57
N PRO A 92 -24.58 24.52 -22.83
CA PRO A 92 -24.54 25.94 -23.20
C PRO A 92 -25.47 26.83 -22.35
N GLU A 93 -26.55 26.26 -21.79
CA GLU A 93 -27.50 26.93 -20.90
C GLU A 93 -26.97 27.09 -19.47
N GLY A 94 -25.81 26.50 -19.16
CA GLY A 94 -25.13 26.59 -17.87
C GLY A 94 -25.48 25.48 -16.87
N GLU A 95 -26.31 24.51 -17.27
CA GLU A 95 -26.69 23.35 -16.45
C GLU A 95 -25.61 22.27 -16.48
N ILE A 96 -25.39 21.57 -15.37
CA ILE A 96 -24.42 20.46 -15.36
C ILE A 96 -24.89 19.38 -16.35
N ASP A 97 -23.98 18.87 -17.18
CA ASP A 97 -24.35 17.83 -18.14
C ASP A 97 -24.75 16.51 -17.43
N GLY A 98 -25.41 15.61 -18.15
CA GLY A 98 -25.92 14.37 -17.56
C GLY A 98 -24.83 13.49 -16.90
N PHE A 99 -23.62 13.46 -17.45
CA PHE A 99 -22.50 12.71 -16.87
C PHE A 99 -21.86 13.46 -15.70
N GLY A 100 -21.80 14.79 -15.75
CA GLY A 100 -21.37 15.64 -14.65
C GLY A 100 -22.27 15.47 -13.44
N GLN A 101 -23.58 15.34 -13.64
CA GLN A 101 -24.53 15.05 -12.57
C GLN A 101 -24.27 13.65 -11.96
N ARG A 102 -23.98 12.64 -12.78
CA ARG A 102 -23.55 11.32 -12.27
C ARG A 102 -22.24 11.38 -11.50
N LEU A 103 -21.27 12.16 -11.96
CA LEU A 103 -19.99 12.33 -11.27
C LEU A 103 -20.18 12.99 -9.90
N VAL A 104 -21.08 13.97 -9.80
CA VAL A 104 -21.49 14.58 -8.51
C VAL A 104 -22.11 13.54 -7.57
N GLU A 105 -23.01 12.69 -8.08
CA GLU A 105 -23.63 11.60 -7.29
C GLU A 105 -22.58 10.61 -6.79
N GLU A 106 -21.65 10.17 -7.63
CA GLU A 106 -20.59 9.24 -7.22
C GLU A 106 -19.60 9.87 -6.24
N ALA A 107 -19.27 11.15 -6.40
CA ALA A 107 -18.45 11.88 -5.43
C ALA A 107 -19.10 11.90 -4.05
N GLN A 108 -20.40 12.21 -3.98
CA GLN A 108 -21.16 12.21 -2.73
C GLN A 108 -21.23 10.82 -2.09
N ARG A 109 -21.46 9.76 -2.89
CA ARG A 109 -21.42 8.37 -2.42
C ARG A 109 -20.04 7.96 -1.89
N ALA A 110 -18.99 8.49 -2.48
CA ALA A 110 -17.60 8.31 -2.05
C ALA A 110 -17.24 9.15 -0.80
N GLY A 111 -18.17 9.93 -0.23
CA GLY A 111 -17.91 10.79 0.93
C GLY A 111 -17.17 12.09 0.60
N LEU A 112 -17.11 12.47 -0.68
CA LEU A 112 -16.44 13.67 -1.17
C LEU A 112 -17.43 14.80 -1.43
N SER A 113 -17.05 16.03 -1.09
CA SER A 113 -17.84 17.21 -1.43
C SER A 113 -17.58 17.67 -2.88
N PRO A 114 -18.64 17.88 -3.69
CA PRO A 114 -18.53 18.44 -5.05
C PRO A 114 -18.43 19.98 -5.07
N ASP A 115 -18.38 20.66 -3.92
CA ASP A 115 -18.47 22.14 -3.82
C ASP A 115 -17.32 22.88 -4.54
N TYR A 116 -16.23 22.17 -4.83
CA TYR A 116 -15.05 22.71 -5.49
C TYR A 116 -14.95 22.29 -6.97
N PHE A 117 -16.01 21.70 -7.54
CA PHE A 117 -16.01 21.34 -8.96
C PHE A 117 -16.27 22.59 -9.80
N ALA A 118 -15.34 22.87 -10.71
CA ALA A 118 -15.47 23.93 -11.70
C ALA A 118 -16.40 23.47 -12.83
N ARG A 119 -17.39 24.29 -13.19
CA ARG A 119 -18.27 24.03 -14.33
C ARG A 119 -17.61 24.53 -15.60
N LEU A 120 -17.38 23.63 -16.55
CA LEU A 120 -16.64 23.88 -17.78
C LEU A 120 -17.57 23.71 -18.98
N GLU A 121 -17.43 24.60 -19.97
CA GLU A 121 -18.26 24.64 -21.19
C GLU A 121 -17.80 23.61 -22.22
N ARG A 122 -17.73 22.36 -21.75
CA ARG A 122 -17.24 21.17 -22.45
C ARG A 122 -17.93 19.93 -21.91
N THR A 123 -17.76 18.79 -22.56
CA THR A 123 -18.27 17.51 -22.03
C THR A 123 -17.50 17.06 -20.79
N THR A 124 -18.20 16.52 -19.80
CA THR A 124 -17.57 15.76 -18.71
C THR A 124 -16.77 14.60 -19.30
N THR A 125 -15.56 14.36 -18.79
CA THR A 125 -14.72 13.24 -19.25
C THR A 125 -15.29 11.92 -18.76
N VAL A 126 -15.61 11.02 -19.69
CA VAL A 126 -16.17 9.69 -19.40
C VAL A 126 -15.34 8.60 -20.06
N LYS A 127 -15.10 7.51 -19.33
CA LYS A 127 -14.47 6.28 -19.82
C LYS A 127 -15.48 5.13 -19.68
N GLN A 128 -16.22 4.86 -20.75
CA GLN A 128 -17.20 3.77 -20.78
C GLN A 128 -16.54 2.47 -21.23
N ARG A 129 -16.64 1.43 -20.42
CA ARG A 129 -16.05 0.10 -20.64
C ARG A 129 -17.17 -0.93 -20.78
N PHE A 130 -17.18 -1.61 -21.91
CA PHE A 130 -18.12 -2.69 -22.19
C PHE A 130 -17.45 -4.03 -21.92
N LEU A 131 -18.09 -4.85 -21.09
CA LEU A 131 -17.52 -6.06 -20.52
C LEU A 131 -18.38 -7.28 -20.87
N ALA A 132 -17.73 -8.42 -21.08
CA ALA A 132 -18.38 -9.73 -21.16
C ALA A 132 -17.61 -10.73 -20.29
N GLY A 133 -18.18 -11.06 -19.13
CA GLY A 133 -17.48 -11.85 -18.11
C GLY A 133 -16.23 -11.11 -17.64
N ARG A 134 -15.04 -11.71 -17.82
CA ARG A 134 -13.75 -11.10 -17.45
C ARG A 134 -13.06 -10.35 -18.58
N GLN A 135 -13.67 -10.29 -19.76
CA GLN A 135 -13.05 -9.66 -20.95
C GLN A 135 -13.66 -8.29 -21.20
N GLN A 136 -12.79 -7.28 -21.33
CA GLN A 136 -13.19 -5.98 -21.87
C GLN A 136 -13.25 -6.05 -23.40
N LEU A 137 -14.40 -5.70 -23.98
CA LEU A 137 -14.65 -5.76 -25.41
C LEU A 137 -14.34 -4.43 -26.11
N LEU A 138 -14.77 -3.32 -25.50
CA LEU A 138 -14.68 -1.98 -26.06
C LEU A 138 -14.50 -0.94 -24.95
N ARG A 139 -13.79 0.13 -25.27
CA ARG A 139 -13.78 1.36 -24.49
C ARG A 139 -14.21 2.53 -25.36
N ILE A 140 -15.13 3.35 -24.85
CA ILE A 140 -15.52 4.62 -25.46
C ILE A 140 -15.07 5.74 -24.53
N ASP A 141 -14.24 6.63 -25.06
CA ASP A 141 -13.72 7.78 -24.35
C ASP A 141 -14.49 9.02 -24.87
N GLN A 142 -15.30 9.65 -24.02
CA GLN A 142 -15.96 10.92 -24.32
C GLN A 142 -15.23 12.01 -23.55
N GLU A 143 -14.49 12.85 -24.25
CA GLU A 143 -13.64 13.86 -23.62
C GLU A 143 -13.38 15.05 -24.54
N ASP A 144 -13.14 16.21 -23.92
CA ASP A 144 -12.63 17.40 -24.58
C ASP A 144 -11.27 17.76 -23.97
N THR A 145 -10.23 17.69 -24.80
CA THR A 145 -8.83 17.98 -24.43
C THR A 145 -8.36 19.33 -24.93
N SER A 146 -9.26 20.16 -25.48
CA SER A 146 -8.94 21.51 -25.90
C SER A 146 -8.54 22.37 -24.69
N PRO A 147 -7.64 23.35 -24.90
CA PRO A 147 -7.27 24.29 -23.84
C PRO A 147 -8.51 24.96 -23.21
N LEU A 148 -8.45 25.21 -21.89
CA LEU A 148 -9.49 25.97 -21.22
C LEU A 148 -9.60 27.38 -21.83
N SER A 149 -10.84 27.84 -22.04
CA SER A 149 -11.09 29.26 -22.23
C SER A 149 -10.73 30.05 -20.98
N LYS A 150 -10.55 31.36 -21.11
CA LYS A 150 -10.24 32.23 -19.95
C LYS A 150 -11.33 32.19 -18.87
N VAL A 151 -12.59 32.02 -19.28
CA VAL A 151 -13.74 31.93 -18.36
C VAL A 151 -13.68 30.63 -17.57
N GLU A 152 -13.45 29.51 -18.25
CA GLU A 152 -13.28 28.20 -17.63
C GLU A 152 -12.07 28.17 -16.68
N GLU A 153 -10.92 28.71 -17.11
CA GLU A 153 -9.72 28.81 -16.28
C GLU A 153 -9.98 29.65 -15.02
N THR A 154 -10.73 30.76 -15.14
CA THR A 154 -11.12 31.58 -13.99
C THR A 154 -11.97 30.79 -13.00
N ARG A 155 -12.93 29.97 -13.46
CA ARG A 155 -13.73 29.11 -12.58
C ARG A 155 -12.88 28.07 -11.85
N VAL A 156 -11.85 27.50 -12.49
CA VAL A 156 -10.89 26.59 -11.85
C VAL A 156 -10.09 27.34 -10.78
N LEU A 157 -9.60 28.55 -11.08
CA LEU A 157 -8.86 29.37 -10.12
C LEU A 157 -9.73 29.75 -8.91
N GLU A 158 -10.99 30.14 -9.10
CA GLU A 158 -11.93 30.42 -8.00
C GLU A 158 -12.18 29.20 -7.11
N ALA A 159 -12.31 28.01 -7.70
CA ALA A 159 -12.41 26.78 -6.94
C ALA A 159 -11.12 26.47 -6.15
N LEU A 160 -9.97 26.72 -6.78
CA LEU A 160 -8.65 26.54 -6.18
C LEU A 160 -8.44 27.47 -4.98
N GLU A 161 -8.79 28.76 -5.09
CA GLU A 161 -8.70 29.73 -3.98
C GLU A 161 -9.51 29.29 -2.77
N ARG A 162 -10.75 28.83 -2.98
CA ARG A 162 -11.59 28.28 -1.91
C ARG A 162 -11.01 26.99 -1.31
N GLY A 163 -10.27 26.22 -2.11
CA GLY A 163 -9.67 24.96 -1.71
C GLY A 163 -8.44 25.10 -0.81
N PHE A 164 -7.69 26.20 -0.91
CA PHE A 164 -6.39 26.36 -0.25
C PHE A 164 -6.42 26.48 1.29
N ASP A 165 -7.52 26.91 1.89
CA ASP A 165 -7.55 27.31 3.31
C ASP A 165 -7.30 26.14 4.29
N GLY A 166 -6.20 26.15 5.05
CA GLY A 166 -5.93 25.12 6.06
C GLY A 166 -5.61 23.73 5.48
N VAL A 167 -4.86 23.68 4.37
CA VAL A 167 -4.42 22.43 3.75
C VAL A 167 -3.10 21.91 4.33
N ALA A 168 -2.99 20.59 4.53
CA ALA A 168 -1.76 19.92 4.96
C ALA A 168 -0.86 19.49 3.81
N ALA A 169 -1.44 19.22 2.64
CA ALA A 169 -0.72 18.83 1.43
C ALA A 169 -1.54 19.17 0.19
N ILE A 170 -0.85 19.32 -0.93
CA ILE A 170 -1.46 19.47 -2.26
C ILE A 170 -1.06 18.27 -3.11
N VAL A 171 -2.04 17.73 -3.83
CA VAL A 171 -1.84 16.64 -4.79
C VAL A 171 -2.31 17.11 -6.15
N VAL A 172 -1.45 17.00 -7.16
CA VAL A 172 -1.83 17.25 -8.56
C VAL A 172 -1.88 15.92 -9.31
N SER A 173 -3.04 15.60 -9.88
CA SER A 173 -3.27 14.38 -10.65
C SER A 173 -3.68 14.73 -12.08
N ASP A 174 -2.71 14.77 -12.98
CA ASP A 174 -2.85 15.24 -14.35
C ASP A 174 -3.03 14.07 -15.34
N TYR A 175 -4.17 14.05 -16.02
CA TYR A 175 -4.51 13.10 -17.08
C TYR A 175 -4.59 13.78 -18.45
N ALA A 176 -4.05 15.00 -18.58
CA ALA A 176 -4.08 15.80 -19.80
C ALA A 176 -5.50 16.14 -20.27
N LYS A 177 -6.44 16.44 -19.36
CA LYS A 177 -7.81 16.87 -19.71
C LYS A 177 -8.05 18.38 -19.55
N GLY A 178 -6.99 19.13 -19.25
CA GLY A 178 -6.95 20.59 -19.38
C GLY A 178 -7.02 21.35 -18.05
N ILE A 179 -7.22 20.69 -16.90
CA ILE A 179 -7.28 21.38 -15.60
C ILE A 179 -5.93 22.02 -15.24
N LEU A 180 -4.81 21.36 -15.55
CA LEU A 180 -3.47 21.88 -15.27
C LEU A 180 -2.97 22.81 -16.39
N THR A 181 -3.52 24.03 -16.43
CA THR A 181 -3.00 25.12 -17.27
C THR A 181 -1.75 25.75 -16.64
N ASP A 182 -1.03 26.59 -17.41
CA ASP A 182 0.12 27.33 -16.89
C ASP A 182 -0.28 28.27 -15.74
N THR A 183 -1.45 28.92 -15.84
CA THR A 183 -1.95 29.83 -14.81
C THR A 183 -2.30 29.07 -13.53
N VAL A 184 -2.96 27.92 -13.65
CA VAL A 184 -3.30 27.05 -12.52
C VAL A 184 -2.03 26.51 -11.86
N ALA A 185 -1.08 26.00 -12.65
CA ALA A 185 0.19 25.47 -12.15
C ALA A 185 1.04 26.55 -11.45
N ALA A 186 1.12 27.75 -12.02
CA ALA A 186 1.79 28.89 -11.41
C ALA A 186 1.13 29.30 -10.08
N ARG A 187 -0.21 29.24 -10.00
CA ARG A 187 -0.93 29.58 -8.77
C ARG A 187 -0.70 28.56 -7.65
N ILE A 188 -0.70 27.27 -7.99
CA ILE A 188 -0.36 26.17 -7.07
C ILE A 188 1.07 26.36 -6.57
N SER A 189 2.03 26.53 -7.48
CA SER A 189 3.45 26.69 -7.14
C SER A 189 3.69 27.89 -6.21
N ARG A 190 3.02 29.03 -6.48
CA ARG A 190 3.09 30.22 -5.62
C ARG A 190 2.57 29.93 -4.21
N TYR A 191 1.43 29.24 -4.10
CA TYR A 191 0.87 28.89 -2.79
C TYR A 191 1.83 27.99 -1.98
N VAL A 192 2.42 27.00 -2.65
CA VAL A 192 3.40 26.08 -2.03
C VAL A 192 4.62 26.86 -1.54
N ALA A 193 5.15 27.80 -2.34
CA ALA A 193 6.26 28.65 -1.92
C ALA A 193 5.91 29.54 -0.71
N GLU A 194 4.69 30.08 -0.65
CA GLU A 194 4.24 30.96 0.44
C GLU A 194 3.95 30.21 1.76
N LYS A 195 3.44 28.98 1.67
CA LYS A 195 2.96 28.22 2.85
C LYS A 195 3.88 27.07 3.26
N GLY A 196 4.76 26.62 2.38
CA GLY A 196 5.68 25.50 2.64
C GLY A 196 4.96 24.16 2.81
N VAL A 197 3.78 23.98 2.22
CA VAL A 197 3.05 22.70 2.25
C VAL A 197 3.63 21.73 1.21
N PRO A 198 3.69 20.41 1.50
CA PRO A 198 4.17 19.43 0.53
C PRO A 198 3.29 19.38 -0.72
N LEU A 199 3.93 19.31 -1.88
CA LEU A 199 3.31 19.17 -3.20
C LEU A 199 3.70 17.83 -3.82
N LEU A 200 2.73 16.94 -3.99
CA LEU A 200 2.91 15.65 -4.65
C LEU A 200 2.22 15.68 -6.01
N ALA A 201 2.88 15.17 -7.04
CA ALA A 201 2.35 15.26 -8.40
C ALA A 201 2.49 13.94 -9.19
N ASP A 202 1.42 13.61 -9.91
CA ASP A 202 1.39 12.65 -11.01
C ASP A 202 1.11 13.44 -12.28
N LEU A 203 2.15 13.67 -13.09
CA LEU A 203 2.13 14.59 -14.23
C LEU A 203 2.38 13.86 -15.54
N LYS A 204 1.68 14.28 -16.60
CA LYS A 204 2.06 13.86 -17.95
C LYS A 204 3.35 14.55 -18.37
N ALA A 205 4.16 13.85 -19.17
CA ALA A 205 5.50 14.29 -19.52
C ALA A 205 5.55 15.72 -20.12
N PHE A 206 4.55 16.09 -20.93
CA PHE A 206 4.48 17.43 -21.53
C PHE A 206 4.10 18.56 -20.54
N ASN A 207 3.57 18.22 -19.36
CA ASN A 207 3.22 19.16 -18.29
C ASN A 207 4.25 19.17 -17.15
N ILE A 208 5.31 18.36 -17.24
CA ILE A 208 6.24 18.11 -16.13
C ILE A 208 6.92 19.37 -15.61
N ASP A 209 7.21 20.33 -16.49
CA ASP A 209 7.93 21.57 -16.17
C ASP A 209 7.00 22.72 -15.72
N LYS A 210 5.67 22.50 -15.68
CA LYS A 210 4.69 23.54 -15.29
C LYS A 210 4.66 23.81 -13.78
N LEU A 211 4.96 22.81 -12.97
CA LEU A 211 4.96 22.91 -11.51
C LEU A 211 6.38 23.05 -10.98
N THR A 212 6.52 23.90 -9.96
CA THR A 212 7.78 24.07 -9.23
C THR A 212 7.54 23.77 -7.75
N HIS A 213 8.64 23.61 -6.98
CA HIS A 213 8.59 23.26 -5.56
C HIS A 213 7.93 21.90 -5.27
N LEU A 214 8.11 20.94 -6.18
CA LEU A 214 7.65 19.56 -6.00
C LEU A 214 8.34 18.94 -4.77
N SER A 215 7.56 18.28 -3.93
CA SER A 215 8.06 17.45 -2.83
C SER A 215 8.26 16.00 -3.28
N VAL A 216 7.28 15.46 -4.02
CA VAL A 216 7.34 14.12 -4.62
C VAL A 216 6.78 14.17 -6.04
N LEU A 217 7.51 13.56 -6.98
CA LEU A 217 7.02 13.27 -8.33
C LEU A 217 6.85 11.76 -8.50
N LYS A 218 5.66 11.32 -8.94
CA LYS A 218 5.32 9.89 -9.09
C LYS A 218 5.05 9.50 -10.55
N PRO A 219 6.07 9.38 -11.43
CA PRO A 219 5.84 8.86 -12.78
C PRO A 219 5.63 7.34 -12.73
N ASN A 220 4.96 6.78 -13.73
CA ASN A 220 5.10 5.36 -14.04
C ASN A 220 6.39 5.08 -14.85
N LEU A 221 6.76 3.81 -15.03
CA LEU A 221 7.96 3.44 -15.78
C LEU A 221 7.99 4.02 -17.20
N LYS A 222 6.85 4.03 -17.91
CA LYS A 222 6.77 4.57 -19.27
C LYS A 222 7.00 6.08 -19.28
N GLU A 223 6.41 6.80 -18.33
CA GLU A 223 6.61 8.25 -18.17
C GLU A 223 8.05 8.56 -17.77
N ALA A 224 8.67 7.77 -16.88
CA ALA A 224 10.08 7.94 -16.51
C ALA A 224 11.02 7.73 -17.72
N GLN A 225 10.75 6.72 -18.55
CA GLN A 225 11.46 6.50 -19.81
C GLN A 225 11.31 7.68 -20.78
N GLU A 226 10.10 8.23 -20.91
CA GLU A 226 9.82 9.39 -21.75
C GLU A 226 10.55 10.65 -21.25
N LEU A 227 10.55 10.88 -19.93
CA LEU A 227 11.17 12.05 -19.30
C LEU A 227 12.70 12.05 -19.34
N THR A 228 13.31 10.87 -19.33
CA THR A 228 14.77 10.68 -19.37
C THR A 228 15.30 10.35 -20.77
N GLY A 229 14.42 10.02 -21.72
CA GLY A 229 14.80 9.50 -23.03
C GLY A 229 15.49 8.13 -22.99
N ARG A 230 15.35 7.38 -21.89
CA ARG A 230 15.96 6.05 -21.70
C ARG A 230 14.96 4.92 -21.97
N THR A 231 15.49 3.71 -22.14
CA THR A 231 14.68 2.50 -22.33
C THR A 231 15.00 1.48 -21.25
N PHE A 232 13.97 0.87 -20.68
CA PHE A 232 14.12 -0.24 -19.76
C PHE A 232 14.34 -1.56 -20.53
N SER A 233 15.42 -2.26 -20.21
CA SER A 233 15.84 -3.51 -20.85
C SER A 233 15.66 -4.75 -19.96
N GLY A 234 15.17 -4.56 -18.73
CA GLY A 234 14.96 -5.64 -17.76
C GLY A 234 15.81 -5.55 -16.49
N ASN A 235 16.77 -4.62 -16.43
CA ASN A 235 17.61 -4.41 -15.25
C ASN A 235 17.04 -3.30 -14.35
N ILE A 236 16.78 -3.60 -13.08
CA ILE A 236 16.23 -2.65 -12.12
C ILE A 236 17.14 -1.43 -11.90
N ASP A 237 18.46 -1.60 -12.04
CA ASP A 237 19.43 -0.51 -11.89
C ASP A 237 19.22 0.61 -12.93
N GLU A 238 18.65 0.29 -14.10
CA GLU A 238 18.29 1.30 -15.09
C GLU A 238 17.16 2.20 -14.60
N ILE A 239 16.18 1.61 -13.89
CA ILE A 239 15.08 2.36 -13.27
C ILE A 239 15.62 3.19 -12.10
N ALA A 240 16.53 2.63 -11.30
CA ALA A 240 17.20 3.36 -10.23
C ALA A 240 17.94 4.60 -10.76
N SER A 241 18.69 4.44 -11.85
CA SER A 241 19.40 5.56 -12.50
C SER A 241 18.44 6.59 -13.11
N MET A 242 17.30 6.16 -13.66
CA MET A 242 16.24 7.09 -14.09
C MET A 242 15.68 7.89 -12.90
N ALA A 243 15.47 7.25 -11.75
CA ALA A 243 14.97 7.94 -10.55
C ALA A 243 15.96 8.98 -10.03
N GLU A 244 17.26 8.67 -10.03
CA GLU A 244 18.34 9.60 -9.66
C GLU A 244 18.40 10.81 -10.60
N GLU A 245 18.38 10.58 -11.92
CA GLU A 245 18.40 11.66 -12.93
C GLU A 245 17.19 12.60 -12.77
N LEU A 246 15.99 12.03 -12.55
CA LEU A 246 14.78 12.82 -12.32
C LEU A 246 14.83 13.58 -10.99
N ALA A 247 15.41 12.98 -9.94
CA ALA A 247 15.56 13.64 -8.65
C ALA A 247 16.46 14.86 -8.75
N ASP A 248 17.57 14.74 -9.47
CA ASP A 248 18.48 15.86 -9.73
C ASP A 248 17.81 16.94 -10.59
N ARG A 249 17.15 16.54 -11.69
CA ARG A 249 16.49 17.46 -12.62
C ARG A 249 15.41 18.30 -11.94
N PHE A 250 14.56 17.68 -11.12
CA PHE A 250 13.40 18.34 -10.50
C PHE A 250 13.67 18.79 -9.06
N SER A 251 14.83 18.43 -8.49
CA SER A 251 15.20 18.72 -7.10
C SER A 251 14.14 18.26 -6.11
N CYS A 252 13.60 17.04 -6.30
CA CYS A 252 12.54 16.48 -5.47
C CYS A 252 12.69 14.95 -5.30
N LYS A 253 11.91 14.37 -4.37
CA LYS A 253 11.84 12.92 -4.20
C LYS A 253 11.14 12.29 -5.42
N ILE A 254 11.60 11.12 -5.86
CA ILE A 254 11.02 10.42 -7.01
C ILE A 254 10.44 9.08 -6.59
N VAL A 255 9.27 8.72 -7.11
CA VAL A 255 8.63 7.41 -6.91
C VAL A 255 8.16 6.84 -8.24
N ILE A 256 8.92 5.92 -8.81
CA ILE A 256 8.59 5.26 -10.09
C ILE A 256 7.77 4.00 -9.83
N THR A 257 6.50 4.00 -10.24
CA THR A 257 5.67 2.79 -10.20
C THR A 257 5.93 1.91 -11.42
N CYS A 258 6.29 0.64 -11.18
CA CYS A 258 6.79 -0.29 -12.21
C CYS A 258 5.89 -1.53 -12.40
N GLY A 259 4.60 -1.43 -12.06
CA GLY A 259 3.65 -2.54 -12.18
C GLY A 259 4.10 -3.76 -11.36
N GLY A 260 4.17 -4.93 -12.00
CA GLY A 260 4.61 -6.18 -11.36
C GLY A 260 6.04 -6.17 -10.82
N LEU A 261 6.89 -5.21 -11.26
CA LEU A 261 8.23 -5.03 -10.69
C LEU A 261 8.21 -4.30 -9.35
N GLY A 262 7.08 -3.68 -8.95
CA GLY A 262 6.95 -2.93 -7.71
C GLY A 262 7.22 -1.44 -7.87
N ILE A 263 7.92 -0.83 -6.92
CA ILE A 263 8.18 0.61 -6.84
C ILE A 263 9.68 0.86 -6.67
N VAL A 264 10.24 1.78 -7.46
CA VAL A 264 11.59 2.31 -7.25
C VAL A 264 11.47 3.74 -6.74
N LEU A 265 12.09 4.06 -5.61
CA LEU A 265 12.02 5.38 -4.99
C LEU A 265 13.41 5.96 -4.79
N HIS A 266 13.54 7.28 -4.92
CA HIS A 266 14.74 8.03 -4.61
C HIS A 266 14.39 9.18 -3.63
N ASP A 267 15.00 9.18 -2.45
CA ASP A 267 14.69 10.11 -1.36
C ASP A 267 15.56 11.39 -1.34
N GLY A 268 16.36 11.59 -2.38
CA GLY A 268 17.36 12.66 -2.51
C GLY A 268 18.75 12.25 -1.99
N ARG A 269 18.90 11.03 -1.47
CA ARG A 269 20.18 10.49 -1.01
C ARG A 269 20.43 9.08 -1.51
N SER A 270 19.40 8.25 -1.51
CA SER A 270 19.49 6.83 -1.80
C SER A 270 18.31 6.36 -2.63
N THR A 271 18.57 5.35 -3.45
CA THR A 271 17.58 4.71 -4.29
C THR A 271 17.24 3.34 -3.71
N VAL A 272 15.94 3.07 -3.53
CA VAL A 272 15.44 1.81 -2.96
C VAL A 272 14.44 1.18 -3.92
N HIS A 273 14.54 -0.14 -4.09
CA HIS A 273 13.57 -0.94 -4.84
C HIS A 273 12.69 -1.74 -3.89
N LEU A 274 11.39 -1.45 -3.90
CA LEU A 274 10.35 -2.20 -3.21
C LEU A 274 9.69 -3.16 -4.20
N LYS A 275 9.86 -4.47 -4.00
CA LYS A 275 9.20 -5.50 -4.82
C LYS A 275 7.68 -5.47 -4.64
N ALA A 276 6.94 -5.76 -5.72
CA ALA A 276 5.49 -5.92 -5.64
C ALA A 276 5.11 -7.07 -4.70
N GLN A 277 4.07 -6.87 -3.90
CA GLN A 277 3.58 -7.83 -2.91
C GLN A 277 2.22 -8.45 -3.25
N ALA A 278 1.65 -8.14 -4.42
CA ALA A 278 0.34 -8.63 -4.82
C ALA A 278 0.39 -10.16 -5.05
N LYS A 279 -0.43 -10.91 -4.29
CA LYS A 279 -0.55 -12.36 -4.41
C LYS A 279 -1.38 -12.78 -5.62
N GLU A 280 -2.42 -11.99 -5.95
CA GLU A 280 -3.30 -12.20 -7.11
C GLU A 280 -3.63 -10.83 -7.73
N VAL A 281 -3.46 -10.70 -9.05
CA VAL A 281 -3.77 -9.48 -9.81
C VAL A 281 -5.02 -9.74 -10.64
N PHE A 282 -6.11 -9.05 -10.33
CA PHE A 282 -7.38 -9.14 -11.03
C PHE A 282 -7.57 -7.99 -12.01
N ASP A 283 -7.38 -6.75 -11.55
CA ASP A 283 -7.52 -5.54 -12.36
C ASP A 283 -6.48 -4.50 -11.90
N VAL A 284 -5.77 -3.88 -12.84
CA VAL A 284 -4.74 -2.86 -12.51
C VAL A 284 -5.29 -1.44 -12.57
N SER A 285 -6.58 -1.27 -12.88
CA SER A 285 -7.25 0.02 -12.98
C SER A 285 -7.20 0.78 -11.66
N GLY A 286 -6.67 2.02 -11.68
CA GLY A 286 -6.60 2.89 -10.51
C GLY A 286 -5.47 2.56 -9.52
N ALA A 287 -4.62 1.56 -9.78
CA ALA A 287 -3.52 1.20 -8.89
C ALA A 287 -2.54 2.36 -8.64
N GLY A 288 -2.23 3.15 -9.68
CA GLY A 288 -1.39 4.34 -9.57
C GLY A 288 -1.98 5.41 -8.66
N ASP A 289 -3.30 5.58 -8.70
CA ASP A 289 -4.04 6.54 -7.89
C ASP A 289 -4.06 6.12 -6.41
N THR A 290 -4.22 4.81 -6.15
CA THR A 290 -4.07 4.23 -4.80
C THR A 290 -2.66 4.40 -4.28
N VAL A 291 -1.62 4.22 -5.11
CA VAL A 291 -0.24 4.51 -4.71
C VAL A 291 -0.10 5.98 -4.34
N MET A 292 -0.59 6.90 -5.17
CA MET A 292 -0.53 8.34 -4.87
C MET A 292 -1.22 8.67 -3.54
N ALA A 293 -2.42 8.14 -3.31
CA ALA A 293 -3.14 8.34 -2.05
C ALA A 293 -2.35 7.80 -0.84
N GLY A 294 -1.73 6.62 -0.95
CA GLY A 294 -0.89 6.05 0.10
C GLY A 294 0.36 6.87 0.40
N LEU A 295 1.02 7.41 -0.65
CA LEU A 295 2.18 8.30 -0.49
C LEU A 295 1.80 9.56 0.28
N VAL A 296 0.70 10.21 -0.12
CA VAL A 296 0.21 11.43 0.51
C VAL A 296 -0.20 11.16 1.95
N HIS A 297 -0.87 10.03 2.21
CA HIS A 297 -1.25 9.60 3.56
C HIS A 297 -0.04 9.48 4.50
N GLY A 298 1.06 8.89 4.00
CA GLY A 298 2.31 8.76 4.74
C GLY A 298 3.03 10.09 4.95
N GLU A 299 3.13 10.92 3.90
CA GLU A 299 3.81 12.22 3.96
C GLU A 299 3.15 13.15 5.00
N ILE A 300 1.82 13.27 5.02
CA ILE A 300 1.14 14.12 6.02
C ILE A 300 1.22 13.59 7.46
N ARG A 301 1.56 12.31 7.64
CA ARG A 301 1.82 11.67 8.94
C ARG A 301 3.31 11.70 9.32
N GLY A 302 4.17 12.27 8.48
CA GLY A 302 5.61 12.38 8.74
C GLY A 302 6.36 11.06 8.58
N LEU A 303 5.81 10.09 7.83
CA LEU A 303 6.52 8.85 7.52
C LEU A 303 7.69 9.11 6.57
N SER A 304 8.68 8.22 6.58
CA SER A 304 9.74 8.24 5.57
C SER A 304 9.16 7.93 4.17
N LEU A 305 9.87 8.30 3.11
CA LEU A 305 9.42 7.99 1.75
C LEU A 305 9.30 6.46 1.54
N GLU A 306 10.25 5.69 2.05
CA GLU A 306 10.24 4.22 1.95
C GLU A 306 9.04 3.61 2.69
N ASP A 307 8.75 4.08 3.91
CA ASP A 307 7.60 3.59 4.68
C ASP A 307 6.27 4.00 4.01
N SER A 308 6.21 5.21 3.45
CA SER A 308 5.06 5.69 2.66
C SER A 308 4.84 4.87 1.39
N CYS A 309 5.92 4.57 0.66
CA CYS A 309 5.86 3.69 -0.52
C CYS A 309 5.49 2.25 -0.15
N SER A 310 5.92 1.75 1.00
CA SER A 310 5.56 0.42 1.50
C SER A 310 4.07 0.34 1.82
N PHE A 311 3.53 1.34 2.52
CA PHE A 311 2.09 1.47 2.76
C PHE A 311 1.30 1.57 1.44
N ALA A 312 1.77 2.42 0.52
CA ALA A 312 1.16 2.62 -0.79
C ALA A 312 1.16 1.34 -1.64
N ALA A 313 2.25 0.56 -1.60
CA ALA A 313 2.35 -0.71 -2.31
C ALA A 313 1.39 -1.77 -1.75
N LEU A 314 1.21 -1.83 -0.42
CA LEU A 314 0.23 -2.71 0.21
C LEU A 314 -1.20 -2.31 -0.18
N ALA A 315 -1.53 -1.02 -0.09
CA ALA A 315 -2.84 -0.50 -0.50
C ALA A 315 -3.12 -0.83 -1.98
N ALA A 316 -2.15 -0.58 -2.87
CA ALA A 316 -2.28 -0.92 -4.29
C ALA A 316 -2.43 -2.44 -4.50
N GLY A 317 -1.69 -3.26 -3.76
CA GLY A 317 -1.82 -4.73 -3.79
C GLY A 317 -3.23 -5.22 -3.42
N ILE A 318 -3.87 -4.59 -2.44
CA ILE A 318 -5.28 -4.85 -2.09
C ILE A 318 -6.21 -4.38 -3.20
N ALA A 319 -6.00 -3.17 -3.74
CA ALA A 319 -6.85 -2.60 -4.78
C ALA A 319 -6.87 -3.48 -6.03
N VAL A 320 -5.71 -3.94 -6.50
CA VAL A 320 -5.61 -4.73 -7.74
C VAL A 320 -6.17 -6.15 -7.63
N SER A 321 -6.49 -6.60 -6.42
CA SER A 321 -7.16 -7.88 -6.19
C SER A 321 -8.67 -7.82 -6.47
N ARG A 322 -9.21 -6.63 -6.78
CA ARG A 322 -10.64 -6.36 -7.00
C ARG A 322 -10.93 -5.97 -8.45
N HIS A 323 -12.20 -6.00 -8.83
CA HIS A 323 -12.63 -5.56 -10.17
C HIS A 323 -12.93 -4.06 -10.18
N GLY A 324 -12.43 -3.35 -11.20
CA GLY A 324 -12.72 -1.94 -11.42
C GLY A 324 -11.91 -0.97 -10.54
N VAL A 325 -12.35 0.28 -10.51
CA VAL A 325 -11.72 1.36 -9.75
C VAL A 325 -12.26 1.34 -8.31
N VAL A 326 -11.46 0.80 -7.38
CA VAL A 326 -11.86 0.58 -5.99
C VAL A 326 -10.93 1.32 -5.02
N ALA A 327 -11.53 1.99 -4.04
CA ALA A 327 -10.80 2.59 -2.94
C ALA A 327 -10.55 1.59 -1.79
N VAL A 328 -9.37 1.68 -1.17
CA VAL A 328 -8.96 0.80 -0.06
C VAL A 328 -9.12 1.52 1.28
N ARG A 329 -9.70 0.83 2.27
CA ARG A 329 -9.89 1.41 3.61
C ARG A 329 -8.64 1.24 4.46
N LEU A 330 -8.39 2.21 5.35
CA LEU A 330 -7.22 2.20 6.24
C LEU A 330 -7.05 0.87 6.98
N ARG A 331 -8.10 0.39 7.64
CA ARG A 331 -8.12 -0.89 8.37
C ARG A 331 -7.71 -2.11 7.54
N GLU A 332 -7.96 -2.08 6.22
CA GLU A 332 -7.62 -3.20 5.34
C GLU A 332 -6.10 -3.21 5.11
N VAL A 333 -5.50 -2.04 4.87
CA VAL A 333 -4.05 -1.89 4.78
C VAL A 333 -3.40 -2.23 6.12
N GLU A 334 -3.95 -1.75 7.23
CA GLU A 334 -3.46 -2.06 8.58
C GLU A 334 -3.52 -3.57 8.86
N SER A 335 -4.56 -4.28 8.41
CA SER A 335 -4.65 -5.73 8.61
C SER A 335 -3.57 -6.52 7.85
N GLU A 336 -3.06 -6.00 6.74
CA GLU A 336 -1.91 -6.57 6.02
C GLU A 336 -0.57 -6.20 6.67
N ILE A 337 -0.50 -5.05 7.35
CA ILE A 337 0.68 -4.60 8.11
C ILE A 337 0.77 -5.37 9.45
N VAL A 338 -0.37 -5.63 10.09
CA VAL A 338 -0.45 -6.31 11.39
C VAL A 338 -0.16 -7.80 11.21
N LYS A 339 0.94 -8.22 11.83
CA LYS A 339 1.40 -9.61 12.01
C LYS A 339 0.21 -10.58 12.13
N LYS A 340 0.15 -11.64 11.33
CA LYS A 340 -0.85 -12.72 11.49
C LYS A 340 -0.75 -13.26 12.92
N ILE A 341 -1.77 -12.98 13.73
CA ILE A 341 -1.89 -13.51 15.10
C ILE A 341 -2.61 -14.85 15.05
N VAL A 342 -1.95 -15.92 15.47
CA VAL A 342 -2.54 -17.26 15.55
C VAL A 342 -2.76 -17.60 17.03
N PRO A 343 -4.03 -17.62 17.52
CA PRO A 343 -4.30 -18.01 18.89
C PRO A 343 -3.98 -19.49 19.11
N LYS A 344 -3.42 -19.82 20.28
CA LYS A 344 -3.04 -21.17 20.70
C LYS A 344 -3.54 -21.42 22.13
N ALA A 345 -3.61 -22.68 22.53
CA ALA A 345 -4.00 -23.04 23.91
C ALA A 345 -3.05 -22.46 24.97
N TRP A 346 -1.83 -22.10 24.58
CA TRP A 346 -0.78 -21.58 25.45
C TRP A 346 -0.55 -20.07 25.37
N GLY A 347 -1.32 -19.35 24.55
CA GLY A 347 -1.11 -17.93 24.25
C GLY A 347 -1.37 -17.65 22.77
N HIS A 348 -0.43 -17.01 22.07
CA HIS A 348 -0.56 -16.78 20.63
C HIS A 348 0.80 -16.66 19.93
N GLU A 349 0.79 -16.90 18.62
CA GLU A 349 1.91 -16.62 17.74
C GLU A 349 1.66 -15.32 16.98
N GLU A 350 2.62 -14.41 16.95
CA GLU A 350 2.62 -13.27 16.04
C GLU A 350 3.62 -13.53 14.91
N TRP A 351 3.10 -13.75 13.71
CA TRP A 351 3.93 -14.06 12.56
C TRP A 351 4.50 -12.78 11.97
N ILE A 352 5.83 -12.66 11.99
CA ILE A 352 6.57 -11.51 11.48
C ILE A 352 6.81 -11.69 9.98
N VAL A 353 7.22 -12.90 9.57
CA VAL A 353 7.51 -13.27 8.18
C VAL A 353 7.42 -14.78 8.02
N ASN A 354 6.96 -15.26 6.87
CA ASN A 354 7.09 -16.67 6.46
C ASN A 354 7.29 -16.75 4.94
N ALA A 355 8.49 -16.40 4.51
CA ALA A 355 8.97 -16.53 3.13
C ALA A 355 9.99 -17.69 3.07
N GLU A 356 11.09 -17.58 2.35
CA GLU A 356 12.17 -18.61 2.38
C GLU A 356 12.68 -18.92 3.81
N TYR A 357 12.47 -17.99 4.74
CA TYR A 357 12.68 -18.11 6.17
C TYR A 357 11.43 -17.67 6.94
N CYS A 358 11.34 -18.08 8.19
CA CYS A 358 10.23 -17.78 9.08
C CYS A 358 10.74 -17.04 10.33
N GLY A 359 9.97 -16.02 10.73
CA GLY A 359 10.19 -15.25 11.94
C GLY A 359 8.88 -15.12 12.70
N LYS A 360 8.82 -15.59 13.94
CA LYS A 360 7.62 -15.48 14.80
C LYS A 360 7.99 -14.92 16.16
N LYS A 361 7.05 -14.22 16.78
CA LYS A 361 7.07 -13.93 18.21
C LYS A 361 6.04 -14.82 18.89
N LEU A 362 6.48 -15.75 19.72
CA LEU A 362 5.61 -16.59 20.55
C LEU A 362 5.36 -15.85 21.86
N VAL A 363 4.10 -15.57 22.16
CA VAL A 363 3.66 -14.99 23.44
C VAL A 363 3.10 -16.12 24.28
N LEU A 364 3.87 -16.54 25.27
CA LEU A 364 3.57 -17.70 26.10
C LEU A 364 2.98 -17.25 27.44
N ASN A 365 1.77 -17.70 27.74
CA ASN A 365 1.08 -17.40 28.98
C ASN A 365 1.67 -18.19 30.15
N GLU A 366 1.65 -17.57 31.33
CA GLU A 366 2.04 -18.21 32.58
C GLU A 366 1.16 -19.44 32.88
N GLY A 367 1.79 -20.56 33.24
CA GLY A 367 1.11 -21.83 33.54
C GLY A 367 0.72 -22.67 32.32
N CYS A 368 1.05 -22.22 31.11
CA CYS A 368 0.78 -22.94 29.87
C CYS A 368 2.05 -23.53 29.23
N CYS A 369 1.89 -24.54 28.37
CA CYS A 369 2.98 -25.16 27.64
C CYS A 369 2.63 -25.44 26.17
N CYS A 370 3.63 -25.36 25.30
CA CYS A 370 3.54 -25.75 23.90
C CYS A 370 3.42 -27.27 23.76
N SER A 371 3.03 -27.76 22.58
CA SER A 371 3.11 -29.20 22.27
C SER A 371 4.55 -29.70 22.33
N LEU A 372 4.74 -30.94 22.75
CA LEU A 372 6.01 -31.63 22.54
C LEU A 372 6.08 -32.07 21.08
N HIS A 373 7.05 -31.57 20.34
CA HIS A 373 7.12 -31.79 18.91
C HIS A 373 8.55 -31.75 18.37
N TYR A 374 8.71 -32.18 17.12
CA TYR A 374 9.93 -32.06 16.35
C TYR A 374 9.60 -31.78 14.87
N HIS A 375 10.61 -31.32 14.13
CA HIS A 375 10.54 -31.07 12.70
C HIS A 375 11.53 -31.96 11.95
N LYS A 376 11.23 -32.42 10.73
CA LYS A 376 12.17 -33.27 9.97
C LYS A 376 13.10 -32.46 9.08
N LEU A 377 12.66 -31.31 8.60
CA LEU A 377 13.41 -30.47 7.67
C LEU A 377 13.80 -29.12 8.28
N LYS A 378 12.99 -28.62 9.21
CA LYS A 378 13.14 -27.27 9.76
C LYS A 378 14.28 -27.17 10.79
N ASP A 379 15.15 -26.18 10.59
CA ASP A 379 16.10 -25.69 11.59
C ASP A 379 15.49 -24.49 12.31
N GLU A 380 15.54 -24.48 13.64
CA GLU A 380 14.91 -23.42 14.44
C GLU A 380 15.88 -22.83 15.46
N THR A 381 15.97 -21.52 15.50
CA THR A 381 16.68 -20.78 16.54
C THR A 381 15.67 -19.99 17.35
N PHE A 382 15.69 -20.13 18.67
CA PHE A 382 14.87 -19.33 19.56
C PHE A 382 15.72 -18.38 20.38
N TYR A 383 15.18 -17.19 20.64
CA TYR A 383 15.75 -16.17 21.51
C TYR A 383 14.71 -15.72 22.54
N ILE A 384 15.05 -15.77 23.82
CA ILE A 384 14.16 -15.36 24.89
C ILE A 384 14.26 -13.85 25.06
N ALA A 385 13.18 -13.13 24.76
CA ALA A 385 13.15 -11.67 24.85
C ALA A 385 12.71 -11.17 26.24
N SER A 386 11.78 -11.85 26.88
CA SER A 386 11.28 -11.49 28.22
C SER A 386 10.66 -12.69 28.95
N GLY A 387 10.53 -12.56 30.28
CA GLY A 387 9.93 -13.57 31.16
C GLY A 387 10.88 -14.68 31.60
N LYS A 388 10.31 -15.76 32.12
CA LYS A 388 11.01 -16.97 32.58
C LYS A 388 10.37 -18.17 31.89
N VAL A 389 11.18 -18.93 31.15
CA VAL A 389 10.69 -20.01 30.28
C VAL A 389 11.32 -21.32 30.71
N GLY A 390 10.49 -22.31 31.04
CA GLY A 390 10.93 -23.70 31.13
C GLY A 390 11.06 -24.28 29.73
N PHE A 391 12.10 -25.07 29.48
CA PHE A 391 12.38 -25.65 28.18
C PHE A 391 12.71 -27.13 28.31
N GLN A 392 12.09 -27.96 27.48
CA GLN A 392 12.43 -29.37 27.36
C GLN A 392 13.17 -29.61 26.05
N TYR A 393 14.32 -30.28 26.15
CA TYR A 393 15.13 -30.73 25.02
C TYR A 393 15.30 -32.25 25.14
N ASN A 394 14.60 -33.00 24.30
CA ASN A 394 14.37 -34.44 24.46
C ASN A 394 13.89 -34.75 25.89
N ASP A 395 14.69 -35.43 26.70
CA ASP A 395 14.35 -35.81 28.07
C ASP A 395 14.94 -34.87 29.14
N LEU A 396 15.62 -33.79 28.72
CA LEU A 396 16.28 -32.84 29.60
C LEU A 396 15.44 -31.58 29.79
N LEU A 397 15.40 -31.06 31.02
CA LEU A 397 14.71 -29.83 31.37
C LEU A 397 15.70 -28.71 31.72
N PHE A 398 15.37 -27.50 31.28
CA PHE A 398 16.15 -26.29 31.48
C PHE A 398 15.25 -25.11 31.84
N VAL A 399 15.82 -24.11 32.51
CA VAL A 399 15.19 -22.81 32.72
C VAL A 399 15.97 -21.77 31.93
N LEU A 400 15.27 -21.03 31.08
CA LEU A 400 15.79 -19.99 30.22
C LEU A 400 15.32 -18.60 30.68
N ARG A 401 16.16 -17.59 30.47
CA ARG A 401 15.96 -16.18 30.86
C ARG A 401 16.18 -15.24 29.67
N PRO A 402 15.79 -13.95 29.79
CA PRO A 402 15.97 -12.98 28.72
C PRO A 402 17.44 -12.88 28.31
N GLY A 403 17.71 -12.95 27.01
CA GLY A 403 19.05 -12.99 26.44
C GLY A 403 19.57 -14.39 26.10
N ASP A 404 18.94 -15.45 26.59
CA ASP A 404 19.30 -16.82 26.19
C ASP A 404 18.84 -17.12 24.75
N SER A 405 19.67 -17.86 24.02
CA SER A 405 19.39 -18.33 22.67
C SER A 405 19.64 -19.83 22.55
N LEU A 406 18.85 -20.53 21.73
CA LEU A 406 18.96 -21.96 21.50
C LEU A 406 18.76 -22.29 20.01
N LEU A 407 19.62 -23.15 19.48
CA LEU A 407 19.45 -23.76 18.16
C LEU A 407 18.89 -25.17 18.34
N ILE A 408 17.84 -25.49 17.59
CA ILE A 408 17.14 -26.76 17.55
C ILE A 408 17.30 -27.35 16.16
N PRO A 409 18.19 -28.35 16.00
CA PRO A 409 18.35 -29.07 14.74
C PRO A 409 17.14 -29.95 14.42
N PRO A 410 16.92 -30.32 13.14
CA PRO A 410 15.86 -31.22 12.76
C PRO A 410 15.95 -32.57 13.50
N GLY A 411 14.79 -33.15 13.81
CA GLY A 411 14.64 -34.40 14.55
C GLY A 411 14.68 -34.24 16.07
N THR A 412 14.93 -33.03 16.58
CA THR A 412 15.02 -32.76 18.01
C THR A 412 13.65 -32.51 18.63
N LYS A 413 13.27 -33.34 19.62
CA LYS A 413 12.03 -33.14 20.37
C LYS A 413 12.19 -31.99 21.35
N HIS A 414 11.27 -31.05 21.33
CA HIS A 414 11.33 -29.91 22.22
C HIS A 414 9.96 -29.30 22.54
N ARG A 415 9.89 -28.56 23.66
CA ARG A 415 8.73 -27.71 24.01
C ARG A 415 9.10 -26.61 25.01
N PHE A 416 8.26 -25.59 25.07
CA PHE A 416 8.35 -24.49 26.03
C PHE A 416 7.23 -24.55 27.08
N TYR A 417 7.54 -24.03 28.26
CA TYR A 417 6.69 -23.90 29.43
C TYR A 417 6.74 -22.47 29.95
N GLY A 418 5.59 -21.81 30.08
CA GLY A 418 5.49 -20.44 30.60
C GLY A 418 5.58 -20.46 32.12
N LEU A 419 6.79 -20.34 32.69
CA LEU A 419 6.94 -20.17 34.14
C LEU A 419 6.45 -18.78 34.58
N GLU A 420 6.62 -17.80 33.70
CA GLU A 420 6.04 -16.45 33.71
C GLU A 420 5.49 -16.11 32.32
N HIS A 421 4.68 -15.05 32.20
CA HIS A 421 4.32 -14.51 30.89
C HIS A 421 5.58 -14.10 30.12
N SER A 422 5.82 -14.73 28.97
CA SER A 422 7.11 -14.68 28.28
C SER A 422 6.98 -14.39 26.79
N GLN A 423 7.99 -13.74 26.23
CA GLN A 423 8.10 -13.52 24.78
C GLN A 423 9.34 -14.23 24.24
N ILE A 424 9.14 -15.04 23.22
CA ILE A 424 10.17 -15.84 22.57
C ILE A 424 10.17 -15.51 21.08
N PHE A 425 11.31 -15.14 20.51
CA PHE A 425 11.45 -15.03 19.07
C PHE A 425 11.92 -16.35 18.48
N GLU A 426 11.23 -16.82 17.46
CA GLU A 426 11.60 -17.95 16.61
C GLU A 426 12.15 -17.42 15.29
N PHE A 427 13.32 -17.92 14.90
CA PHE A 427 13.94 -17.69 13.60
C PHE A 427 14.25 -19.04 12.99
N SER A 428 13.69 -19.34 11.83
CA SER A 428 13.80 -20.67 11.25
C SER A 428 13.79 -20.64 9.74
N THR A 429 14.04 -21.79 9.11
CA THR A 429 13.66 -22.00 7.71
C THR A 429 12.12 -21.91 7.55
N HIS A 430 11.64 -21.82 6.31
CA HIS A 430 10.20 -21.70 5.99
C HIS A 430 9.33 -22.67 6.80
N HIS A 431 8.22 -22.18 7.35
CA HIS A 431 7.31 -23.01 8.15
C HIS A 431 6.26 -23.71 7.28
N LEU A 432 6.25 -25.04 7.35
CA LEU A 432 5.24 -25.93 6.76
C LEU A 432 4.57 -26.76 7.87
N GLU A 433 3.25 -26.71 7.98
CA GLU A 433 2.51 -27.45 9.02
C GLU A 433 2.71 -28.98 8.89
N GLU A 434 2.85 -29.46 7.65
CA GLU A 434 3.11 -30.86 7.31
C GLU A 434 4.47 -31.38 7.82
N ASP A 435 5.40 -30.49 8.18
CA ASP A 435 6.70 -30.84 8.78
C ASP A 435 6.66 -30.84 10.32
N SER A 436 5.50 -30.62 10.96
CA SER A 436 5.39 -30.60 12.43
C SER A 436 4.80 -31.92 12.95
N TYR A 437 5.61 -32.69 13.68
CA TYR A 437 5.21 -33.97 14.27
C TYR A 437 5.08 -33.82 15.78
N ARG A 438 3.88 -34.07 16.30
CA ARG A 438 3.51 -33.79 17.69
C ARG A 438 3.31 -35.09 18.46
N ASP A 439 4.02 -35.21 19.57
CA ASP A 439 3.92 -36.35 20.49
C ASP A 439 2.89 -36.07 21.58
N GLU A 440 2.89 -34.85 22.12
CA GLU A 440 1.97 -34.43 23.18
C GLU A 440 1.30 -33.09 22.83
N PRO A 441 0.02 -32.91 23.18
CA PRO A 441 -0.68 -31.67 22.92
C PRO A 441 -0.17 -30.51 23.78
N SER A 442 -0.50 -29.30 23.34
CA SER A 442 -0.39 -28.09 24.17
C SER A 442 -1.38 -28.12 25.34
N GLY A 443 -1.09 -27.39 26.42
CA GLY A 443 -2.00 -27.34 27.56
C GLY A 443 -1.46 -26.55 28.74
N THR A 444 -1.88 -26.96 29.93
CA THR A 444 -1.36 -26.46 31.21
C THR A 444 -0.40 -27.48 31.82
N PHE A 445 0.46 -27.05 32.74
CA PHE A 445 1.44 -27.92 33.40
C PHE A 445 1.60 -27.58 34.89
N ASP A 446 2.11 -28.53 35.67
CA ASP A 446 2.48 -28.30 37.06
C ASP A 446 3.86 -27.62 37.13
N LYS A 447 3.89 -26.40 37.69
CA LYS A 447 5.12 -25.60 37.78
C LYS A 447 6.19 -26.24 38.68
N THR A 448 5.81 -27.09 39.62
CA THR A 448 6.75 -27.77 40.53
C THR A 448 7.75 -28.65 39.78
N LEU A 449 7.46 -29.01 38.53
CA LEU A 449 8.37 -29.68 37.60
C LEU A 449 9.73 -28.97 37.48
N PHE A 450 9.77 -27.65 37.64
CA PHE A 450 10.98 -26.85 37.48
C PHE A 450 11.65 -26.41 38.81
N ASP A 451 11.10 -26.80 39.97
CA ASP A 451 11.63 -26.36 41.28
C ASP A 451 13.05 -26.86 41.55
N ALA A 452 13.40 -28.05 41.04
CA ALA A 452 14.70 -28.68 41.20
C ALA A 452 15.58 -28.62 39.94
N VAL A 453 15.15 -27.89 38.90
CA VAL A 453 15.86 -27.81 37.62
C VAL A 453 16.95 -26.73 37.69
N PRO A 454 18.22 -27.04 37.39
CA PRO A 454 19.29 -26.05 37.43
C PRO A 454 19.07 -24.89 36.44
N GLU A 455 19.31 -23.65 36.89
CA GLU A 455 19.32 -22.49 36.01
C GLU A 455 20.63 -22.47 35.21
N TYR A 456 20.57 -22.69 33.89
CA TYR A 456 21.73 -22.59 33.01
C TYR A 456 21.74 -21.21 32.35
N ARG A 457 22.89 -20.52 32.38
CA ARG A 457 23.10 -19.31 31.58
C ARG A 457 23.83 -19.70 30.30
N THR A 458 23.21 -19.40 29.15
CA THR A 458 23.77 -19.60 27.81
C THR A 458 24.02 -21.06 27.43
N LEU A 459 22.97 -21.71 26.91
CA LEU A 459 23.09 -22.95 26.15
C LEU A 459 23.66 -22.64 24.76
N ASN A 460 24.97 -22.44 24.66
CA ASN A 460 25.68 -22.66 23.40
C ASN A 460 25.66 -24.18 23.13
N ILE A 461 24.48 -24.71 22.79
CA ILE A 461 24.30 -26.03 22.19
C ILE A 461 24.87 -25.94 20.77
N GLN A 462 26.19 -25.78 20.66
CA GLN A 462 26.92 -26.49 19.63
C GLN A 462 27.00 -27.93 20.12
N LEU A 463 25.88 -28.66 20.01
CA LEU A 463 25.95 -30.12 20.07
C LEU A 463 26.87 -30.52 18.92
N GLN A 464 28.08 -30.95 19.29
CA GLN A 464 28.94 -31.67 18.38
C GLN A 464 28.10 -32.79 17.78
N ALA A 465 27.89 -32.73 16.46
CA ALA A 465 27.42 -33.88 15.72
C ALA A 465 28.25 -35.09 16.17
N PRO A 466 27.64 -36.27 16.42
CA PRO A 466 28.43 -37.45 16.72
C PRO A 466 29.45 -37.66 15.58
N PRO A 467 30.73 -37.94 15.88
CA PRO A 467 31.74 -38.12 14.85
C PRO A 467 31.36 -39.37 14.02
N GLY A 468 30.69 -39.16 12.89
CA GLY A 468 30.18 -40.28 12.08
C GLY A 468 29.24 -39.94 10.93
N ALA A 469 28.66 -38.75 10.82
CA ALA A 469 27.75 -38.39 9.72
C ALA A 469 28.35 -37.35 8.76
N ARG A 470 29.55 -37.63 8.24
CA ARG A 470 29.93 -37.17 6.90
C ARG A 470 30.29 -38.40 6.09
N LYS A 471 29.34 -38.88 5.28
CA LYS A 471 29.62 -39.63 4.05
C LYS A 471 28.37 -39.67 3.16
N SER A 472 28.63 -39.28 1.91
CA SER A 472 27.81 -39.23 0.68
C SER A 472 26.72 -38.17 0.62
#